data_AF-A0A968NM60-F1
#
_entry.id   AF-A0A968NM60-F1
#
_cell.length_a   1.000
_cell.length_b   1.000
_cell.length_c   1.000
_cell.angle_alpha   90.00
_cell.angle_beta   90.00
_cell.angle_gamma   90.00
#
_symmetry.space_group_name_H-M   'P 1'
#
loop_
_entity.id
_entity.type
_entity.pdbx_description
1 polymer ?
#
loop_
_entity_poly.entity_id
_entity_poly.type
_entity_poly.pdbx_seq_one_letter_code
_entity_poly.pdbx_strand_id
1 'polypeptide(L)' 'MQLVFTYAGVRQYLSLGLTDSPANRQIASAKAKLIESDIIYERFDPTLEKYKPQQSSATPKNYPKITPVVKSTYFG' A
#
# COMPACT_ATOMS: atom_id res chain seq x y z
N MET A 1 6.31 6.62 -11.26
CA MET A 1 4.95 7.10 -11.59
C MET A 1 4.44 8.01 -10.46
N GLN A 2 3.65 9.03 -10.80
CA GLN A 2 3.15 10.04 -9.87
C GLN A 2 1.68 10.36 -10.15
N LEU A 3 0.90 10.59 -9.10
CA LEU A 3 -0.45 11.14 -9.17
C LEU A 3 -0.40 12.65 -8.93
N VAL A 4 -1.19 13.38 -9.72
CA VAL A 4 -1.31 14.84 -9.63
C VAL A 4 -2.79 15.19 -9.60
N PHE A 5 -3.21 15.91 -8.58
CA PHE A 5 -4.60 16.34 -8.41
C PHE A 5 -4.64 17.67 -7.66
N THR A 6 -5.80 18.33 -7.66
CA THR A 6 -6.01 19.59 -6.93
C THR A 6 -7.05 19.37 -5.86
N TYR A 7 -6.74 19.75 -4.63
CA TYR A 7 -7.66 19.70 -3.49
C TYR A 7 -7.61 21.04 -2.74
N ALA A 8 -8.76 21.62 -2.45
CA ALA A 8 -8.90 22.93 -1.78
C ALA A 8 -8.05 24.05 -2.42
N GLY A 9 -7.95 24.07 -3.76
CA GLY A 9 -7.16 25.05 -4.50
C GLY A 9 -5.65 24.81 -4.50
N VAL A 10 -5.17 23.77 -3.83
CA VAL A 10 -3.74 23.40 -3.76
C VAL A 10 -3.48 22.19 -4.64
N ARG A 11 -2.46 22.30 -5.51
CA ARG A 11 -2.00 21.19 -6.35
C ARG A 11 -1.15 20.23 -5.52
N GLN A 12 -1.59 18.98 -5.44
CA GLN A 12 -0.95 17.91 -4.69
C GLN A 12 -0.24 16.93 -5.63
N TYR A 13 0.87 16.40 -5.12
CA TYR A 13 1.73 15.48 -5.85
C TYR A 13 2.02 14.26 -4.98
N LEU A 14 1.59 13.07 -5.45
CA LEU A 14 1.81 11.81 -4.74
C LEU A 14 2.68 10.89 -5.58
N SER A 15 3.93 10.67 -5.13
CA SER A 15 4.81 9.67 -5.75
C SER A 15 4.42 8.27 -5.27
N LEU A 16 4.19 7.37 -6.22
CA LEU A 16 3.85 5.98 -5.93
C LEU A 16 5.07 5.08 -5.81
N GLY A 17 6.28 5.56 -6.14
CA GLY A 17 7.48 4.71 -6.15
C GLY A 17 7.41 3.53 -7.14
N LEU A 18 6.41 3.50 -8.03
CA LEU A 18 6.21 2.43 -9.00
C LEU A 18 6.84 2.80 -10.34
N THR A 19 7.47 1.80 -10.98
CA THR A 19 7.94 1.88 -12.37
C THR A 19 6.76 2.03 -13.33
N ASP A 20 6.99 2.62 -14.50
CA ASP A 20 5.95 2.70 -15.51
C ASP A 20 5.67 1.31 -16.13
N SER A 21 4.55 0.70 -15.74
CA SER A 21 4.06 -0.55 -16.31
C SER A 21 2.53 -0.55 -16.37
N PRO A 22 1.89 -1.31 -17.26
CA PRO A 22 0.43 -1.38 -17.34
C PRO A 22 -0.24 -1.75 -16.01
N ALA A 23 0.34 -2.71 -15.27
CA ALA A 23 -0.14 -3.09 -13.94
C ALA A 23 -0.03 -1.94 -12.93
N ASN A 24 1.10 -1.22 -12.92
CA ASN A 24 1.32 -0.10 -12.02
C ASN A 24 0.41 1.10 -12.34
N ARG A 25 0.04 1.29 -13.60
CA ARG A 25 -0.96 2.30 -14.00
C ARG A 25 -2.35 1.96 -13.47
N GLN A 26 -2.74 0.68 -13.45
CA GLN A 26 -3.99 0.25 -12.82
C GLN A 26 -3.99 0.54 -11.32
N ILE A 27 -2.89 0.24 -10.62
CA ILE A 27 -2.71 0.56 -9.20
C ILE A 27 -2.80 2.08 -8.97
N ALA A 28 -2.17 2.87 -9.83
CA ALA A 28 -2.23 4.33 -9.76
C ALA A 28 -3.67 4.84 -9.93
N SER A 29 -4.41 4.31 -10.91
CA SER A 29 -5.82 4.65 -11.13
C SER A 29 -6.71 4.27 -9.94
N ALA A 30 -6.52 3.08 -9.37
CA ALA A 30 -7.24 2.65 -8.18
C ALA A 30 -6.98 3.58 -6.99
N LYS A 31 -5.72 4.00 -6.78
CA LYS A 31 -5.37 4.97 -5.73
C LYS A 31 -5.99 6.35 -5.97
N ALA A 32 -6.02 6.82 -7.21
CA ALA A 32 -6.67 8.09 -7.56
C ALA A 32 -8.17 8.07 -7.21
N LYS A 33 -8.87 7.00 -7.57
CA LYS A 33 -10.30 6.81 -7.21
C LYS A 33 -10.52 6.77 -5.70
N LEU A 34 -9.60 6.14 -4.96
CA LEU A 34 -9.66 6.09 -3.51
C LEU A 34 -9.52 7.50 -2.90
N ILE A 35 -8.58 8.30 -3.40
CA ILE A 35 -8.42 9.71 -2.99
C ILE A 35 -9.68 10.51 -3.31
N GLU A 36 -10.23 10.38 -4.51
CA GLU A 36 -11.49 11.04 -4.90
C GLU A 36 -12.63 10.66 -3.95
N SER A 37 -12.77 9.38 -3.61
CA SER A 37 -13.79 8.92 -2.67
C SER A 37 -13.58 9.52 -1.27
N ASP A 38 -12.34 9.54 -0.76
CA ASP A 38 -12.04 10.11 0.54
C ASP A 38 -12.29 11.62 0.58
N ILE A 39 -12.07 12.34 -0.53
CA ILE A 39 -12.42 13.75 -0.66
C ILE A 39 -13.94 13.95 -0.54
N ILE A 40 -14.74 13.13 -1.24
CA ILE A 40 -16.20 13.21 -1.21
C ILE A 40 -16.75 12.91 0.18
N TYR A 41 -16.18 11.93 0.88
CA TYR A 41 -16.61 11.54 2.23
C TYR A 41 -15.96 12.36 3.35
N GLU A 42 -15.24 13.45 3.04
CA GLU A 42 -14.52 14.30 4.00
C GLU A 42 -13.52 13.53 4.89
N ARG A 43 -12.98 12.42 4.35
CA ARG A 43 -11.97 11.56 4.99
C ARG A 43 -10.59 11.71 4.37
N PHE A 44 -10.43 12.70 3.49
CA PHE A 44 -9.17 12.96 2.81
C PHE A 44 -8.09 13.35 3.80
N ASP A 45 -6.98 12.63 3.75
CA ASP A 45 -5.79 12.92 4.54
C ASP A 45 -4.85 13.85 3.76
N PRO A 46 -4.76 15.15 4.12
CA PRO A 46 -3.91 16.11 3.41
C PRO A 46 -2.41 15.82 3.57
N THR A 47 -2.00 14.99 4.52
CA THR A 47 -0.59 14.59 4.67
C THR A 47 -0.14 13.60 3.58
N LEU A 48 -1.12 13.02 2.86
CA LEU A 48 -0.94 11.99 1.85
C LEU A 48 -0.29 10.69 2.37
N GLU A 49 -0.02 10.58 3.68
CA GLU A 49 0.67 9.44 4.27
C GLU A 49 -0.13 8.16 4.11
N LYS A 50 -1.46 8.24 4.29
CA LYS A 50 -2.40 7.14 4.04
C LYS A 50 -2.31 6.56 2.62
N TYR A 51 -1.95 7.38 1.64
CA TYR A 51 -1.95 6.99 0.21
C TYR A 51 -0.57 6.62 -0.31
N LYS A 52 0.49 6.92 0.45
CA LYS A 52 1.85 6.49 0.09
C LYS A 52 1.89 4.96 0.07
N PRO A 53 2.70 4.36 -0.81
CA PRO A 53 3.03 2.95 -0.64
C PRO A 53 3.66 2.87 0.74
N GLN A 54 2.98 2.22 1.67
CA GLN A 54 3.58 1.87 2.93
C GLN A 54 4.78 1.02 2.52
N GLN A 55 5.99 1.60 2.60
CA GLN A 55 7.19 0.81 2.48
C GLN A 55 6.99 -0.25 3.54
N SER A 56 6.72 -1.46 3.10
CA SER A 56 6.82 -2.61 3.97
C SER A 56 8.29 -2.62 4.33
N SER A 57 8.65 -1.88 5.37
CA SER A 57 9.58 -2.37 6.36
C SER A 57 8.94 -3.65 6.90
N ALA A 58 8.99 -4.69 6.06
CA ALA A 58 9.48 -5.96 6.51
C ALA A 58 10.87 -5.68 7.10
N THR A 59 10.89 -5.07 8.28
CA THR A 59 11.68 -5.64 9.34
C THR A 59 11.36 -7.12 9.26
N PRO A 60 12.34 -8.00 8.99
CA PRO A 60 12.11 -9.40 9.25
C PRO A 60 11.77 -9.44 10.73
N LYS A 61 10.47 -9.45 11.05
CA LYS A 61 10.02 -9.93 12.34
C LYS A 61 10.63 -11.31 12.39
N ASN A 62 11.64 -11.45 13.24
CA ASN A 62 12.32 -12.68 13.54
C ASN A 62 11.28 -13.56 14.25
N TYR A 63 10.27 -14.00 13.51
CA TYR A 63 9.34 -15.02 13.96
C TYR A 63 10.21 -16.26 14.12
N PRO A 64 10.32 -16.83 15.34
CA PRO A 64 10.98 -18.11 15.47
C PRO A 64 10.33 -19.04 14.47
N LYS A 65 11.15 -19.63 13.60
CA LYS A 65 10.70 -20.60 12.60
C LYS A 65 10.17 -21.80 13.39
N ILE A 66 8.87 -21.80 13.70
CA ILE A 66 8.20 -22.95 14.33
C ILE A 66 8.08 -24.00 13.23
N THR A 67 9.17 -24.73 13.01
CA THR A 67 9.11 -25.97 12.23
C THR A 67 8.18 -26.91 13.00
N PRO A 68 7.06 -27.38 12.43
CA PRO A 68 6.29 -28.42 13.08
C PRO A 68 7.18 -29.66 13.14
N VAL A 69 7.66 -30.00 14.34
CA VAL A 69 8.31 -31.29 14.57
C VAL A 69 7.20 -32.33 14.45
N VAL A 70 7.10 -32.93 13.25
CA VAL A 70 6.29 -34.14 13.06
C VAL A 70 6.91 -35.22 13.92
N LYS A 71 6.37 -35.45 15.11
CA LYS A 71 6.65 -36.67 15.87
C LYS A 71 5.92 -37.80 15.15
N SER A 72 6.63 -38.49 14.27
CA SER A 72 6.22 -39.77 13.73
C SER A 72 6.25 -40.81 14.84
N THR A 73 5.17 -40.94 15.61
CA THR A 73 4.98 -42.10 16.49
C THR A 73 4.50 -43.25 15.63
N TYR A 74 5.39 -44.19 15.31
CA TYR A 74 5.01 -45.49 14.77
C TYR A 74 4.30 -46.27 15.87
N PHE A 75 3.01 -46.57 15.67
CA PHE A 75 2.32 -47.59 16.44
C PHE A 75 2.69 -48.95 15.81
N GLY A 76 3.39 -49.78 16.60
CA GLY A 76 3.67 -51.18 16.29
C GLY A 76 2.52 -52.09 16.69
#